data_AF-A0A6P4YGX5-F1
#
_entry.id   AF-A0A6P4YGX5-F1
#
_cell.length_a   1.000
_cell.length_b   1.000
_cell.length_c   1.000
_cell.angle_alpha   90.00
_cell.angle_beta   90.00
_cell.angle_gamma   90.00
#
_symmetry.space_group_name_H-M   'P 1'
#
loop_
_entity.id
_entity.type
_entity.pdbx_description
1 polymer ?
#
loop_
_entity_poly.entity_id
_entity_poly.type
_entity_poly.pdbx_seq_one_letter_code
_entity_poly.pdbx_strand_id
1 'polypeptide(L)'
;MSVVMNSCYRNFDLSWRDVPWQAISIAVGIMTFTYNYRETKKKETRRNKLNHINEQLSKLYGPLYGNRLSNRKSYLEAIEGQKNLRDYLHVAKSKWQNPQTKDEGIRMLTRWRKFLFYITHPLDLKAEETIRDNAHLFEYGVEEAELFQNFIFHVNYEKLIVASWREGEDVFGVKHAFSEEDFVRENNAGKSDDKTSKMLTDLVEHVRETYATLVARQQKLMREMDEASG
;
A
#
# COMPACT_ATOMS: atom_id res chain seq x y z
N MET A 1 8.97 -1.11 75.81
CA MET A 1 7.67 -0.43 75.74
C MET A 1 7.03 -0.79 74.41
N SER A 2 6.12 -1.77 74.39
CA SER A 2 5.36 -2.15 73.18
C SER A 2 4.05 -1.39 73.13
N VAL A 3 3.85 -0.61 72.07
CA VAL A 3 2.59 0.07 71.76
C VAL A 3 1.64 -0.95 71.15
N VAL A 4 0.61 -1.35 71.90
CA VAL A 4 -0.47 -2.23 71.42
C VAL A 4 -1.44 -1.38 70.61
N MET A 5 -1.42 -1.58 69.29
CA MET A 5 -2.30 -0.90 68.33
C MET A 5 -3.63 -1.67 68.26
N ASN A 6 -4.59 -1.28 69.10
CA ASN A 6 -5.95 -1.84 69.06
C ASN A 6 -6.71 -1.30 67.84
N SER A 7 -6.82 -2.13 66.80
CA SER A 7 -7.66 -1.86 65.63
C SER A 7 -9.14 -1.97 66.03
N CYS A 8 -9.84 -0.84 66.06
CA CYS A 8 -11.27 -0.76 66.32
C CYS A 8 -12.05 -1.13 65.05
N TYR A 9 -12.39 -2.41 64.89
CA TYR A 9 -13.32 -2.86 63.85
C TYR A 9 -14.75 -2.47 64.25
N ARG A 10 -15.24 -1.33 63.74
CA ARG A 10 -16.67 -1.01 63.74
C ARG A 10 -17.37 -1.92 62.72
N ASN A 11 -18.08 -2.92 63.21
CA ASN A 11 -19.03 -3.68 62.40
C ASN A 11 -20.21 -2.74 62.05
N PHE A 12 -20.23 -2.25 60.81
CA PHE A 12 -21.40 -1.60 60.24
C PHE A 12 -22.41 -2.68 59.84
N ASP A 13 -23.38 -2.94 60.71
CA ASP A 13 -24.49 -3.84 60.43
C ASP A 13 -25.60 -3.04 59.73
N LEU A 14 -25.50 -2.91 58.40
CA LEU A 14 -26.49 -2.23 57.57
C LEU A 14 -27.62 -3.22 57.23
N SER A 15 -28.76 -3.07 57.90
CA SER A 15 -29.98 -3.82 57.60
C SER A 15 -30.52 -3.42 56.23
N TRP A 16 -30.53 -4.37 55.28
CA TRP A 16 -31.05 -4.18 53.92
C TRP A 16 -32.54 -3.78 53.87
N ARG A 17 -33.27 -3.91 54.99
CA ARG A 17 -34.67 -3.51 55.09
C ARG A 17 -34.87 -1.99 55.17
N ASP A 18 -33.81 -1.24 55.50
CA ASP A 18 -33.89 0.21 55.73
C ASP A 18 -33.41 1.04 54.51
N VAL A 19 -33.03 0.38 53.41
CA VAL A 19 -32.63 1.08 52.18
C VAL A 19 -33.90 1.56 51.45
N PRO A 20 -34.06 2.88 51.23
CA PRO A 20 -35.22 3.40 50.50
C PRO A 20 -35.25 2.86 49.07
N TRP A 21 -36.43 2.44 48.59
CA TRP A 21 -36.60 1.87 47.25
C TRP A 21 -36.07 2.78 46.14
N GLN A 22 -36.11 4.11 46.37
CA GLN A 22 -35.58 5.13 45.46
C GLN A 22 -34.07 4.96 45.25
N ALA A 23 -33.32 4.64 46.31
CA ALA A 23 -31.87 4.43 46.21
C ALA A 23 -31.54 3.18 45.38
N ILE A 24 -32.35 2.12 45.51
CA ILE A 24 -32.23 0.90 44.68
C ILE A 24 -32.50 1.25 43.21
N SER A 25 -33.58 1.97 42.92
CA SER A 25 -33.92 2.38 41.54
C SER A 25 -32.85 3.27 40.91
N ILE A 26 -32.29 4.22 41.67
CA ILE A 26 -31.17 5.07 41.21
C ILE A 26 -29.94 4.22 40.90
N ALA A 27 -29.57 3.29 41.80
CA ALA A 27 -28.43 2.41 41.61
C ALA A 27 -28.59 1.52 40.37
N VAL A 28 -29.77 0.93 40.16
CA VAL A 28 -30.11 0.17 38.94
C VAL A 28 -29.99 1.06 37.71
N GLY A 29 -30.54 2.28 37.73
CA GLY A 29 -30.46 3.23 36.63
C GLY A 29 -29.01 3.58 36.24
N ILE A 30 -28.15 3.84 37.23
CA ILE A 30 -26.71 4.11 37.01
C ILE A 30 -26.01 2.87 36.43
N MET A 31 -26.28 1.68 36.95
CA MET A 31 -25.69 0.44 36.45
C MET A 31 -26.11 0.17 35.00
N THR A 32 -27.40 0.31 34.66
CA THR A 32 -27.89 0.17 33.29
C THR A 32 -27.29 1.21 32.35
N PHE A 33 -27.21 2.48 32.76
CA PHE A 33 -26.61 3.54 31.95
C PHE A 33 -25.12 3.28 31.68
N THR A 34 -24.34 2.94 32.72
CA THR A 34 -22.90 2.67 32.57
C THR A 34 -22.64 1.44 31.71
N TYR A 35 -23.45 0.39 31.83
CA TYR A 35 -23.40 -0.79 30.97
C TYR A 35 -23.70 -0.42 29.51
N ASN A 36 -24.81 0.27 29.25
CA ASN A 36 -25.22 0.69 27.91
C ASN A 36 -24.20 1.63 27.26
N TYR A 37 -23.61 2.56 28.03
CA TYR A 37 -22.57 3.45 27.55
C TYR A 37 -21.31 2.67 27.14
N ARG A 38 -20.87 1.69 27.94
CA ARG A 38 -19.71 0.85 27.62
C ARG A 38 -19.97 0.02 26.36
N GLU A 39 -21.14 -0.58 26.22
CA GLU A 39 -21.49 -1.36 25.03
C GLU A 39 -21.61 -0.48 23.78
N THR A 40 -22.21 0.70 23.90
CA THR A 40 -22.28 1.68 22.79
C THR A 40 -20.89 2.10 22.34
N LYS A 41 -20.00 2.45 23.28
CA LYS A 41 -18.62 2.85 22.98
C LYS A 41 -17.81 1.73 22.33
N LYS A 42 -18.00 0.48 22.76
CA LYS A 42 -17.38 -0.69 22.11
C LYS A 42 -17.87 -0.85 20.67
N LYS A 43 -19.19 -0.78 20.45
CA LYS A 43 -19.80 -0.88 19.11
C LYS A 43 -19.30 0.23 18.18
N GLU A 44 -19.24 1.47 18.66
CA GLU A 44 -18.73 2.62 17.92
C GLU A 44 -17.24 2.44 17.58
N THR A 45 -16.41 2.00 18.53
CA THR A 45 -14.98 1.73 18.28
C THR A 45 -14.79 0.65 17.22
N ARG A 46 -15.59 -0.42 17.24
CA ARG A 46 -15.55 -1.47 16.20
C ARG A 46 -15.97 -0.95 14.84
N ARG A 47 -17.05 -0.16 14.77
CA ARG A 47 -17.50 0.50 13.53
C ARG A 47 -16.45 1.43 12.95
N ASN A 48 -15.80 2.24 13.79
CA ASN A 48 -14.74 3.15 13.35
C ASN A 48 -13.53 2.38 12.80
N LYS A 49 -13.13 1.28 13.46
CA LYS A 49 -12.07 0.40 12.95
C LYS A 49 -12.43 -0.26 11.62
N LEU A 50 -13.67 -0.76 11.50
CA LEU A 50 -14.14 -1.36 10.26
C LEU A 50 -14.18 -0.32 9.13
N ASN A 51 -14.66 0.89 9.41
CA ASN A 51 -14.66 1.98 8.45
C ASN A 51 -13.24 2.35 8.01
N HIS A 52 -12.30 2.45 8.95
CA HIS A 52 -10.90 2.72 8.61
C HIS A 52 -10.30 1.64 7.70
N ILE A 53 -10.50 0.37 8.02
CA ILE A 53 -10.04 -0.75 7.17
C ILE A 53 -10.72 -0.71 5.79
N ASN A 54 -12.00 -0.38 5.73
CA ASN A 54 -12.72 -0.21 4.46
C ASN A 54 -12.11 0.92 3.62
N GLU A 55 -11.72 2.04 4.24
CA GLU A 55 -11.03 3.12 3.56
C GLU A 55 -9.66 2.70 3.06
N GLN A 56 -8.86 2.02 3.90
CA GLN A 56 -7.56 1.47 3.49
C GLN A 56 -7.67 0.54 2.29
N LEU A 57 -8.65 -0.38 2.29
CA LEU A 57 -8.89 -1.31 1.19
C LEU A 57 -9.40 -0.60 -0.06
N SER A 58 -10.38 0.29 0.06
CA SER A 58 -11.04 0.90 -1.10
C SER A 58 -10.22 2.02 -1.75
N LYS A 59 -9.51 2.82 -0.95
CA LYS A 59 -8.82 4.03 -1.43
C LYS A 59 -7.33 3.84 -1.66
N LEU A 60 -6.66 2.96 -0.89
CA LEU A 60 -5.20 2.80 -0.95
C LEU A 60 -4.80 1.41 -1.46
N TYR A 61 -4.96 0.37 -0.65
CA TYR A 61 -4.39 -0.95 -0.92
C TYR A 61 -5.11 -1.72 -2.03
N GLY A 62 -6.41 -1.56 -2.22
CA GLY A 62 -7.13 -2.18 -3.34
C GLY A 62 -6.69 -1.65 -4.70
N PRO A 63 -6.72 -0.32 -4.92
CA PRO A 63 -6.19 0.28 -6.14
C PRO A 63 -4.71 -0.06 -6.38
N LEU A 64 -3.86 0.02 -5.34
CA LEU A 64 -2.45 -0.35 -5.46
C LEU A 64 -2.27 -1.83 -5.79
N TYR A 65 -3.03 -2.73 -5.16
CA TYR A 65 -2.92 -4.17 -5.40
C TYR A 65 -3.22 -4.52 -6.86
N GLY A 66 -4.35 -4.06 -7.38
CA GLY A 66 -4.71 -4.29 -8.78
C GLY A 66 -3.71 -3.68 -9.75
N ASN A 67 -3.29 -2.45 -9.47
CA ASN A 67 -2.34 -1.71 -10.30
C ASN A 67 -0.96 -2.40 -10.35
N ARG A 68 -0.36 -2.70 -9.20
CA ARG A 68 0.99 -3.28 -9.10
C ARG A 68 1.04 -4.72 -9.63
N LEU A 69 -0.01 -5.52 -9.38
CA LEU A 69 -0.11 -6.88 -9.92
C LEU A 69 -0.21 -6.87 -11.46
N SER A 70 -1.06 -6.00 -12.01
CA SER A 70 -1.19 -5.84 -13.46
C SER A 70 0.11 -5.38 -14.09
N ASN A 71 0.75 -4.34 -13.53
CA ASN A 71 2.01 -3.81 -14.06
C ASN A 71 3.11 -4.87 -14.05
N ARG A 72 3.25 -5.63 -12.95
CA ARG A 72 4.24 -6.72 -12.86
C ARG A 72 4.02 -7.79 -13.93
N LYS A 73 2.77 -8.21 -14.15
CA LYS A 73 2.45 -9.20 -15.18
C LYS A 73 2.79 -8.67 -16.58
N SER A 74 2.35 -7.46 -16.90
CA SER A 74 2.62 -6.84 -18.20
C SER A 74 4.12 -6.60 -18.44
N TYR A 75 4.88 -6.27 -17.40
CA TYR A 75 6.34 -6.16 -17.48
C TYR A 75 7.00 -7.49 -17.87
N LEU A 76 6.61 -8.60 -17.22
CA LEU A 76 7.16 -9.93 -17.52
C LEU A 76 6.83 -10.36 -18.97
N GLU A 77 5.65 -10.00 -19.47
CA GLU A 77 5.27 -10.23 -20.86
C GLU A 77 6.09 -9.35 -21.83
N ALA A 78 6.31 -8.07 -21.49
CA ALA A 78 7.03 -7.12 -22.34
C ALA A 78 8.51 -7.47 -22.56
N ILE A 79 9.16 -8.07 -21.56
CA ILE A 79 10.56 -8.51 -21.63
C ILE A 79 10.74 -9.88 -22.30
N GLU A 80 9.67 -10.53 -22.79
CA GLU A 80 9.71 -11.75 -23.62
C GLU A 80 10.62 -12.88 -23.10
N GLY A 81 10.50 -13.20 -21.82
CA GLY A 81 11.26 -14.30 -21.20
C GLY A 81 12.73 -13.98 -20.92
N GLN A 82 13.19 -12.75 -21.17
CA GLN A 82 14.48 -12.28 -20.66
C GLN A 82 14.42 -12.17 -19.13
N LYS A 83 15.55 -12.35 -18.44
CA LYS A 83 15.55 -12.40 -16.96
C LYS A 83 15.19 -11.05 -16.35
N ASN A 84 15.58 -9.97 -17.00
CA ASN A 84 15.32 -8.59 -16.57
C ASN A 84 15.48 -7.64 -17.76
N LEU A 85 15.15 -6.36 -17.56
CA LEU A 85 15.27 -5.33 -18.58
C LEU A 85 16.70 -5.14 -19.10
N ARG A 86 17.74 -5.32 -18.27
CA ARG A 86 19.13 -5.17 -18.71
C ARG A 86 19.49 -6.22 -19.76
N ASP A 87 19.08 -7.47 -19.54
CA ASP A 87 19.27 -8.55 -20.50
C ASP A 87 18.48 -8.28 -21.80
N TYR A 88 17.24 -7.80 -21.67
CA TYR A 88 16.42 -7.40 -22.82
C TYR A 88 17.09 -6.31 -23.69
N LEU A 89 17.56 -5.23 -23.05
CA LEU A 89 18.25 -4.13 -23.73
C LEU A 89 19.59 -4.57 -24.32
N HIS A 90 20.30 -5.50 -23.66
CA HIS A 90 21.54 -6.07 -24.18
C HIS A 90 21.30 -6.85 -25.48
N VAL A 91 20.25 -7.69 -25.52
CA VAL A 91 19.85 -8.41 -26.74
C VAL A 91 19.43 -7.44 -27.83
N ALA A 92 18.65 -6.40 -27.49
CA ALA A 92 18.23 -5.37 -28.44
C ALA A 92 19.45 -4.64 -29.04
N LYS A 93 20.44 -4.26 -28.21
CA LYS A 93 21.69 -3.62 -28.65
C LYS A 93 22.50 -4.53 -29.57
N SER A 94 22.65 -5.80 -29.20
CA SER A 94 23.41 -6.77 -29.99
C SER A 94 22.81 -6.97 -31.39
N LYS A 95 21.47 -7.05 -31.48
CA LYS A 95 20.77 -7.12 -32.77
C LYS A 95 20.90 -5.82 -33.57
N TRP A 96 20.77 -4.66 -32.91
CA TRP A 96 20.92 -3.36 -33.56
C TRP A 96 22.32 -3.14 -34.18
N GLN A 97 23.38 -3.60 -33.52
CA GLN A 97 24.76 -3.50 -34.02
C GLN A 97 25.05 -4.44 -35.20
N ASN A 98 24.23 -5.47 -35.40
CA ASN A 98 24.39 -6.45 -36.47
C ASN A 98 23.60 -6.00 -37.73
N PRO A 99 24.24 -5.78 -38.90
CA PRO A 99 23.56 -5.32 -40.11
C PRO A 99 22.37 -6.18 -40.54
N GLN A 100 22.42 -7.50 -40.32
CA GLN A 100 21.38 -8.45 -40.69
C GLN A 100 20.17 -8.44 -39.75
N THR A 101 20.33 -7.97 -38.51
CA THR A 101 19.25 -7.93 -37.50
C THR A 101 19.00 -6.54 -36.92
N LYS A 102 19.55 -5.50 -37.58
CA LYS A 102 19.49 -4.10 -37.12
C LYS A 102 18.07 -3.64 -36.83
N ASP A 103 17.16 -3.87 -37.76
CA ASP A 103 15.76 -3.46 -37.65
C ASP A 103 15.02 -4.19 -36.50
N GLU A 104 15.44 -5.41 -36.18
CA GLU A 104 14.89 -6.15 -35.05
C GLU A 104 15.29 -5.50 -33.72
N GLY A 105 16.55 -5.11 -33.56
CA GLY A 105 17.03 -4.38 -32.38
C GLY A 105 16.30 -3.05 -32.17
N ILE A 106 16.08 -2.30 -33.27
CA ILE A 106 15.28 -1.06 -33.25
C ILE A 106 13.84 -1.33 -32.83
N ARG A 107 13.21 -2.38 -33.39
CA ARG A 107 11.84 -2.77 -33.05
C ARG A 107 11.71 -3.17 -31.57
N MET A 108 12.68 -3.90 -31.02
CA MET A 108 12.70 -4.27 -29.61
C MET A 108 12.74 -3.03 -28.71
N LEU A 109 13.70 -2.12 -28.93
CA LEU A 109 13.80 -0.89 -28.14
C LEU A 109 12.54 -0.03 -28.27
N THR A 110 12.03 0.15 -29.48
CA THR A 110 10.81 0.93 -29.73
C THR A 110 9.61 0.32 -29.02
N ARG A 111 9.48 -1.01 -29.03
CA ARG A 111 8.40 -1.71 -28.32
C ARG A 111 8.52 -1.52 -26.81
N TRP A 112 9.72 -1.60 -26.24
CA TRP A 112 9.95 -1.31 -24.83
C TRP A 112 9.52 0.12 -24.47
N ARG A 113 9.97 1.12 -25.22
CA ARG A 113 9.61 2.53 -24.96
C ARG A 113 8.10 2.77 -25.07
N LYS A 114 7.44 2.16 -26.07
CA LYS A 114 5.97 2.17 -26.20
C LYS A 114 5.29 1.52 -25.01
N PHE A 115 5.77 0.35 -24.58
CA PHE A 115 5.25 -0.33 -23.42
C PHE A 115 5.37 0.53 -22.15
N LEU A 116 6.56 1.08 -21.89
CA LEU A 116 6.76 1.96 -20.73
C LEU A 116 5.80 3.15 -20.79
N PHE A 117 5.75 3.85 -21.92
CA PHE A 117 4.97 5.08 -22.07
C PHE A 117 3.46 4.88 -21.99
N TYR A 118 2.92 3.83 -22.64
CA TYR A 118 1.48 3.64 -22.74
C TYR A 118 0.91 2.79 -21.60
N ILE A 119 1.74 1.96 -20.94
CA ILE A 119 1.28 0.99 -19.95
C ILE A 119 1.88 1.27 -18.58
N THR A 120 3.20 1.14 -18.41
CA THR A 120 3.84 1.22 -17.09
C THR A 120 3.76 2.63 -16.51
N HIS A 121 4.17 3.65 -17.26
CA HIS A 121 4.22 5.02 -16.79
C HIS A 121 2.86 5.55 -16.31
N PRO A 122 1.73 5.37 -17.04
CA PRO A 122 0.41 5.77 -16.55
C PRO A 122 -0.01 5.01 -15.29
N LEU A 123 0.33 3.72 -15.18
CA LEU A 123 0.06 2.93 -13.98
C LEU A 123 0.89 3.42 -12.79
N ASP A 124 2.14 3.79 -13.01
CA ASP A 124 3.06 4.32 -12.00
C ASP A 124 2.62 5.70 -11.52
N LEU A 125 2.21 6.59 -12.41
CA LEU A 125 1.62 7.89 -12.06
C LEU A 125 0.36 7.73 -11.22
N LYS A 126 -0.53 6.80 -11.58
CA LYS A 126 -1.75 6.53 -10.80
C LYS A 126 -1.44 5.94 -9.43
N ALA A 127 -0.41 5.10 -9.34
CA ALA A 127 0.03 4.56 -8.05
C ALA A 127 0.64 5.66 -7.17
N GLU A 128 1.45 6.55 -7.74
CA GLU A 128 1.99 7.73 -7.06
C GLU A 128 0.86 8.61 -6.50
N GLU A 129 -0.12 8.96 -7.33
CA GLU A 129 -1.31 9.72 -6.94
C GLU A 129 -2.06 9.04 -5.79
N THR A 130 -2.35 7.74 -5.93
CA THR A 130 -3.03 6.94 -4.91
C THR A 130 -2.31 6.99 -3.56
N ILE A 131 -0.97 6.82 -3.57
CA ILE A 131 -0.14 6.87 -2.36
C ILE A 131 -0.19 8.27 -1.74
N ARG A 132 -0.01 9.32 -2.55
CA ARG A 132 0.05 10.70 -2.05
C ARG A 132 -1.27 11.15 -1.44
N ASP A 133 -2.38 10.88 -2.10
CA ASP A 133 -3.71 11.33 -1.67
C ASP A 133 -4.21 10.57 -0.43
N ASN A 134 -3.72 9.34 -0.24
CA ASN A 134 -4.16 8.44 0.82
C ASN A 134 -3.05 8.08 1.81
N ALA A 135 -1.98 8.87 1.88
CA ALA A 135 -0.85 8.63 2.79
C ALA A 135 -1.27 8.59 4.28
N HIS A 136 -2.36 9.28 4.63
CA HIS A 136 -2.95 9.26 5.98
C HIS A 136 -3.61 7.91 6.36
N LEU A 137 -3.89 7.04 5.38
CA LEU A 137 -4.46 5.70 5.60
C LEU A 137 -3.37 4.64 5.86
N PHE A 138 -2.11 5.00 5.74
CA PHE A 138 -1.01 4.12 6.09
C PHE A 138 -0.94 3.96 7.62
N GLU A 139 -1.24 2.76 8.10
CA GLU A 139 -0.84 2.31 9.42
C GLU A 139 0.51 1.61 9.23
N TYR A 140 1.49 1.82 10.11
CA TYR A 140 2.81 1.15 10.21
C TYR A 140 4.04 2.02 9.90
N GLY A 141 5.23 1.42 9.86
CA GLY A 141 6.50 1.99 10.34
C GLY A 141 7.28 2.87 9.37
N VAL A 142 8.51 3.20 9.78
CA VAL A 142 9.47 3.98 8.99
C VAL A 142 9.82 3.26 7.68
N GLU A 143 9.83 1.92 7.69
CA GLU A 143 10.26 1.10 6.55
C GLU A 143 9.29 1.16 5.38
N GLU A 144 7.98 1.08 5.61
CA GLU A 144 7.01 1.11 4.52
C GLU A 144 6.79 2.53 4.00
N ALA A 145 6.93 3.55 4.86
CA ALA A 145 7.01 4.94 4.42
C ALA A 145 8.21 5.15 3.49
N GLU A 146 9.38 4.58 3.84
CA GLU A 146 10.57 4.60 2.98
C GLU A 146 10.33 3.85 1.66
N LEU A 147 9.64 2.72 1.68
CA LEU A 147 9.29 1.95 0.48
C LEU A 147 8.45 2.79 -0.50
N PHE A 148 7.40 3.46 -0.01
CA PHE A 148 6.58 4.34 -0.84
C PHE A 148 7.35 5.59 -1.30
N GLN A 149 8.20 6.17 -0.45
CA GLN A 149 9.04 7.30 -0.83
C GLN A 149 10.00 6.93 -1.97
N ASN A 150 10.65 5.77 -1.86
CA ASN A 150 11.55 5.26 -2.90
C ASN A 150 10.80 4.98 -4.21
N PHE A 151 9.57 4.47 -4.13
CA PHE A 151 8.71 4.32 -5.29
C PHE A 151 8.38 5.67 -5.95
N ILE A 152 7.94 6.67 -5.17
CA ILE A 152 7.65 8.02 -5.69
C ILE A 152 8.90 8.63 -6.35
N PHE A 153 10.08 8.43 -5.76
CA PHE A 153 11.33 8.87 -6.35
C PHE A 153 11.59 8.19 -7.71
N HIS A 154 11.35 6.88 -7.81
CA HIS A 154 11.44 6.13 -9.06
C HIS A 154 10.49 6.69 -10.13
N VAL A 155 9.21 6.93 -9.80
CA VAL A 155 8.23 7.50 -10.74
C VAL A 155 8.67 8.88 -11.22
N ASN A 156 9.24 9.72 -10.34
CA ASN A 156 9.76 11.02 -10.75
C ASN A 156 10.96 10.91 -11.71
N TYR A 157 11.82 9.91 -11.52
CA TYR A 157 12.88 9.63 -12.47
C TYR A 157 12.32 9.17 -13.82
N GLU A 158 11.31 8.30 -13.81
CA GLU A 158 10.63 7.83 -15.02
C GLU A 158 10.00 8.99 -15.80
N LYS A 159 9.37 9.97 -15.13
CA LYS A 159 8.86 11.19 -15.78
C LYS A 159 9.92 11.91 -16.60
N LEU A 160 11.16 11.99 -16.09
CA LEU A 160 12.27 12.64 -16.79
C LEU A 160 12.70 11.86 -18.04
N ILE A 161 12.76 10.53 -17.95
CA ILE A 161 13.05 9.66 -19.10
C ILE A 161 11.95 9.80 -20.16
N VAL A 162 10.69 9.68 -19.76
CA VAL A 162 9.56 9.75 -20.69
C VAL A 162 9.48 11.14 -21.34
N ALA A 163 9.82 12.20 -20.60
CA ALA A 163 9.89 13.54 -21.14
C ALA A 163 11.03 13.71 -22.16
N SER A 164 12.21 13.11 -21.94
CA SER A 164 13.33 13.21 -22.88
C SER A 164 13.07 12.51 -24.21
N TRP A 165 12.13 11.56 -24.25
CA TRP A 165 11.69 10.93 -25.50
C TRP A 165 10.69 11.77 -26.31
N ARG A 166 10.13 12.82 -25.73
CA ARG A 166 9.12 13.69 -26.36
C ARG A 166 9.79 14.95 -26.93
N GLU A 167 10.69 14.77 -27.90
CA GLU A 167 11.18 15.89 -28.71
C GLU A 167 10.21 16.15 -29.88
N GLY A 168 9.26 17.08 -29.69
CA GLY A 168 8.29 17.48 -30.71
C GLY A 168 7.15 16.48 -30.94
N GLU A 169 6.71 16.31 -32.19
CA GLU A 169 5.64 15.37 -32.57
C GLU A 169 6.10 13.90 -32.62
N ASP A 170 7.40 13.63 -32.49
CA ASP A 170 7.95 12.29 -32.57
C ASP A 170 8.07 11.65 -31.18
N VAL A 171 7.00 10.98 -30.78
CA VAL A 171 7.02 10.16 -29.57
C VAL A 171 7.92 8.96 -29.85
N PHE A 172 9.01 8.81 -29.08
CA PHE A 172 9.98 7.69 -29.09
C PHE A 172 11.28 7.86 -29.90
N GLY A 173 11.51 9.02 -30.52
CA GLY A 173 12.76 9.32 -31.22
C GLY A 173 12.99 8.46 -32.48
N VAL A 174 11.91 8.01 -33.12
CA VAL A 174 11.95 7.18 -34.33
C VAL A 174 12.54 7.96 -35.52
N LYS A 175 12.49 9.29 -35.49
CA LYS A 175 13.04 10.19 -36.51
C LYS A 175 14.54 10.45 -36.35
N HIS A 176 15.15 10.08 -35.22
CA HIS A 176 16.58 10.23 -34.99
C HIS A 176 17.31 8.88 -35.11
N ALA A 177 18.55 8.91 -35.58
CA ALA A 177 19.37 7.71 -35.61
C ALA A 177 19.69 7.28 -34.18
N PHE A 178 19.34 6.05 -33.82
CA PHE A 178 19.70 5.48 -32.52
C PHE A 178 21.20 5.49 -32.31
N SER A 179 21.60 5.77 -31.07
CA SER A 179 22.96 5.72 -30.55
C SER A 179 23.13 4.56 -29.58
N GLU A 180 24.36 4.27 -29.15
CA GLU A 180 24.57 3.25 -28.12
C GLU A 180 23.90 3.59 -26.78
N GLU A 181 23.76 4.89 -26.48
CA GLU A 181 23.15 5.40 -25.25
C GLU A 181 21.65 5.12 -25.21
N ASP A 182 20.99 4.98 -26.35
CA ASP A 182 19.57 4.64 -26.40
C ASP A 182 19.25 3.26 -25.84
N PHE A 183 20.25 2.37 -25.78
CA PHE A 183 20.13 1.01 -25.27
C PHE A 183 20.61 0.87 -23.82
N VAL A 184 21.09 1.94 -23.19
CA VAL A 184 21.44 1.87 -21.76
C VAL A 184 20.18 1.89 -20.90
N ARG A 185 20.23 1.23 -19.75
CA ARG A 185 19.08 1.09 -18.86
C ARG A 185 18.64 2.44 -18.27
N GLU A 186 19.58 3.33 -18.04
CA GLU A 186 19.36 4.68 -17.49
C GLU A 186 18.38 5.48 -18.34
N ASN A 187 18.50 5.37 -19.67
CA ASN A 187 17.63 6.04 -20.63
C ASN A 187 16.31 5.29 -20.89
N ASN A 188 16.06 4.17 -20.21
CA ASN A 188 14.93 3.28 -20.44
C ASN A 188 14.10 2.92 -19.20
N ALA A 189 14.69 2.98 -18.01
CA ALA A 189 14.02 2.73 -16.72
C ALA A 189 14.80 3.31 -15.52
N GLY A 190 15.80 4.16 -15.79
CA GLY A 190 16.60 4.85 -14.79
C GLY A 190 17.78 4.08 -14.23
N LYS A 191 18.42 4.65 -13.20
CA LYS A 191 19.64 4.08 -12.63
C LYS A 191 19.41 2.64 -12.19
N SER A 192 20.28 1.76 -12.66
CA SER A 192 20.30 0.36 -12.26
C SER A 192 21.08 0.21 -10.97
N ASP A 193 20.40 0.30 -9.84
CA ASP A 193 20.88 -0.35 -8.63
C ASP A 193 19.99 -1.55 -8.28
N ASP A 194 20.60 -2.57 -7.68
CA ASP A 194 19.88 -3.73 -7.15
C ASP A 194 18.77 -3.28 -6.18
N LYS A 195 18.93 -2.10 -5.58
CA LYS A 195 17.94 -1.46 -4.72
C LYS A 195 16.64 -1.13 -5.45
N THR A 196 16.67 -0.56 -6.66
CA THR A 196 15.45 -0.20 -7.40
C THR A 196 14.65 -1.44 -7.81
N SER A 197 15.33 -2.48 -8.31
CA SER A 197 14.66 -3.72 -8.71
C SER A 197 14.08 -4.48 -7.50
N LYS A 198 14.83 -4.48 -6.38
CA LYS A 198 14.36 -5.00 -5.10
C LYS A 198 13.15 -4.21 -4.60
N MET A 199 13.22 -2.87 -4.60
CA MET A 199 12.14 -1.98 -4.17
C MET A 199 10.83 -2.24 -4.90
N LEU A 200 10.85 -2.40 -6.23
CA LEU A 200 9.62 -2.70 -6.99
C LEU A 200 9.03 -4.07 -6.63
N THR A 201 9.88 -5.04 -6.31
CA THR A 201 9.46 -6.38 -5.86
C THR A 201 8.89 -6.32 -4.45
N ASP A 202 9.60 -5.66 -3.53
CA ASP A 202 9.20 -5.45 -2.14
C ASP A 202 7.88 -4.68 -2.08
N LEU A 203 7.65 -3.70 -2.95
CA LEU A 203 6.39 -2.97 -3.06
C LEU A 203 5.22 -3.87 -3.45
N VAL A 204 5.40 -4.73 -4.45
CA VAL A 204 4.36 -5.68 -4.88
C VAL A 204 4.03 -6.65 -3.74
N GLU A 205 5.05 -7.16 -3.05
CA GLU A 205 4.86 -8.07 -1.93
C GLU A 205 4.15 -7.40 -0.76
N HIS A 206 4.64 -6.23 -0.33
CA HIS A 206 4.06 -5.44 0.74
C HIS A 206 2.57 -5.14 0.49
N VAL A 207 2.23 -4.67 -0.71
CA VAL A 207 0.85 -4.35 -1.07
C VAL A 207 -0.03 -5.60 -1.05
N ARG A 208 0.48 -6.74 -1.54
CA ARG A 208 -0.23 -8.04 -1.53
C ARG A 208 -0.49 -8.54 -0.11
N GLU A 209 0.54 -8.59 0.72
CA GLU A 209 0.45 -9.08 2.10
C GLU A 209 -0.45 -8.18 2.95
N THR A 210 -0.30 -6.87 2.80
CA THR A 210 -1.12 -5.90 3.54
C THR A 210 -2.58 -5.96 3.11
N TYR A 211 -2.86 -6.05 1.80
CA TYR A 211 -4.22 -6.23 1.30
C TYR A 211 -4.88 -7.50 1.89
N ALA A 212 -4.18 -8.64 1.85
CA ALA A 212 -4.70 -9.89 2.41
C ALA A 212 -4.96 -9.79 3.93
N THR A 213 -4.04 -9.15 4.65
CA THR A 213 -4.17 -8.90 6.10
C THR A 213 -5.38 -8.03 6.42
N LEU A 214 -5.58 -6.95 5.66
CA LEU A 214 -6.72 -6.04 5.83
C LEU A 214 -8.05 -6.73 5.53
N VAL A 215 -8.14 -7.54 4.47
CA VAL A 215 -9.35 -8.33 4.17
C VAL A 215 -9.66 -9.31 5.31
N ALA A 216 -8.66 -10.02 5.83
CA ALA A 216 -8.86 -10.92 6.96
C ALA A 216 -9.33 -10.19 8.23
N ARG A 217 -8.76 -9.01 8.51
CA ARG A 217 -9.19 -8.15 9.64
C ARG A 217 -10.62 -7.63 9.44
N GLN A 218 -10.98 -7.20 8.24
CA GLN A 218 -12.33 -6.77 7.88
C GLN A 218 -13.36 -7.88 8.15
N GLN A 219 -13.11 -9.08 7.62
CA GLN A 219 -13.98 -10.25 7.81
C GLN A 219 -14.11 -10.65 9.29
N LYS A 220 -13.02 -10.56 10.06
CA LYS A 220 -13.05 -10.81 11.51
C LYS A 220 -13.95 -9.80 12.23
N LEU A 221 -13.76 -8.50 11.97
CA LEU A 221 -14.55 -7.44 12.61
C LEU A 221 -16.04 -7.53 12.24
N MET A 222 -16.36 -7.86 10.99
CA MET A 222 -17.75 -8.08 10.58
C MET A 222 -18.41 -9.21 11.38
N ARG A 223 -17.74 -10.37 11.52
CA ARG A 223 -18.24 -11.49 12.35
C ARG A 223 -18.44 -11.09 13.81
N GLU A 224 -17.46 -10.42 14.41
CA GLU A 224 -17.56 -9.93 15.80
C GLU A 224 -18.70 -8.90 16.01
N MET A 225 -19.10 -8.19 14.96
CA MET A 225 -20.22 -7.25 14.99
C MET A 225 -21.57 -7.96 14.84
N ASP A 226 -21.65 -8.99 13.99
CA ASP A 226 -22.83 -9.81 13.82
C ASP A 226 -23.14 -10.60 15.09
N GLU A 227 -22.12 -11.24 15.70
CA GLU A 227 -22.22 -11.96 16.98
C GLU A 227 -22.62 -11.04 18.15
N ALA A 228 -22.30 -9.75 18.10
CA ALA A 228 -22.67 -8.77 19.13
C ALA A 228 -24.04 -8.12 18.89
N SER A 229 -24.71 -8.47 17.79
CA SER A 229 -26.01 -7.93 17.39
C SER A 229 -27.14 -8.97 17.45
N GLY A 230 -26.81 -10.26 17.39
CA GLY A 230 -27.73 -11.38 17.68
C GLY A 230 -27.80 -11.70 19.17
#